data_AF-Q3HKB6-F1
#
_entry.id   AF-Q3HKB6-F1
#
_cell.length_a   1.000
_cell.length_b   1.000
_cell.length_c   1.000
_cell.angle_alpha   90.00
_cell.angle_beta   90.00
_cell.angle_gamma   90.00
#
_symmetry.space_group_name_H-M   'P 1'
#
loop_
_entity.id
_entity.type
_entity.pdbx_description
1 polymer ?
#
loop_
_entity_poly.entity_id
_entity_poly.type
_entity_poly.pdbx_seq_one_letter_code
_entity_poly.pdbx_strand_id
1 'polypeptide(L)'
;MVNNCTISDSGEEEIGTRKIQIIDENGCSVFPNILPDISYQGDLSAGIKVHAFALDVDTTAVHFTCNIKMLFKDHEQCQRPRCGNQRRFSRYLN
;
A
#
# COMPACT_ATOMS: atom_id res chain seq x y z
N MET A 1 -7.29 8.76 4.88
CA MET A 1 -5.99 8.59 4.22
C MET A 1 -5.45 7.21 4.54
N VAL A 2 -5.06 6.44 3.53
CA VAL A 2 -4.34 5.18 3.70
C VAL A 2 -2.88 5.49 4.00
N ASN A 3 -2.35 4.96 5.10
CA ASN A 3 -1.01 5.30 5.57
C ASN A 3 -0.03 4.13 5.59
N ASN A 4 -0.48 2.88 5.45
CA ASN A 4 0.38 1.70 5.35
C ASN A 4 -0.53 0.55 4.90
N CYS A 5 -0.04 -0.31 4.00
CA CYS A 5 -0.70 -1.57 3.67
C CYS A 5 0.32 -2.70 3.55
N THR A 6 -0.08 -3.88 3.99
CA THR A 6 0.68 -5.13 3.86
C THR A 6 -0.16 -6.19 3.17
N ILE A 7 0.52 -7.11 2.49
CA ILE A 7 -0.05 -8.36 2.03
C ILE A 7 0.55 -9.54 2.79
N SER A 8 -0.25 -10.57 3.02
CA SER A 8 0.17 -11.84 3.60
C SER A 8 -0.64 -13.00 3.03
N ASP A 9 -0.09 -14.21 3.19
CA ASP A 9 -0.73 -15.46 2.83
C ASP A 9 -1.66 -16.00 3.93
N SER A 10 -1.49 -15.57 5.18
CA SER A 10 -2.44 -15.77 6.28
C SER A 10 -3.02 -14.45 6.78
N GLY A 11 -4.29 -14.48 7.19
CA GLY A 11 -5.03 -13.29 7.65
C GLY A 11 -4.82 -12.96 9.13
N GLU A 12 -4.17 -13.86 9.88
CA GLU A 12 -3.95 -13.73 11.31
C GLU A 12 -2.54 -13.18 11.59
N GLU A 13 -2.40 -12.44 12.69
CA GLU A 13 -1.10 -12.01 13.21
C GLU A 13 -0.38 -13.17 13.91
N GLU A 14 -0.29 -14.30 13.22
CA GLU A 14 0.45 -15.45 13.70
C GLU A 14 1.95 -15.16 13.70
N ILE A 15 2.63 -15.68 14.71
CA ILE A 15 4.08 -15.59 14.83
C ILE A 15 4.70 -16.37 13.67
N GLY A 16 5.33 -15.66 12.74
CA GLY A 16 5.99 -16.24 11.56
C GLY A 16 5.33 -15.90 10.22
N THR A 17 4.16 -15.24 10.22
CA THR A 17 3.52 -14.79 8.96
C THR A 17 4.39 -13.76 8.25
N ARG A 18 4.77 -14.03 7.00
CA ARG A 18 5.53 -13.10 6.17
C ARG A 18 4.59 -12.01 5.64
N LYS A 19 4.74 -10.80 6.17
CA LYS A 19 4.04 -9.61 5.69
C LYS A 19 4.93 -8.85 4.71
N ILE A 20 4.45 -8.58 3.50
CA ILE A 20 5.12 -7.71 2.53
C ILE A 20 4.42 -6.36 2.55
N GLN A 21 5.16 -5.30 2.88
CA GLN A 21 4.64 -3.95 2.77
C GLN A 21 4.47 -3.59 1.30
N ILE A 22 3.30 -3.10 0.93
CA ILE A 22 2.97 -2.67 -0.44
C ILE A 22 2.68 -1.17 -0.54
N ILE A 23 2.27 -0.56 0.58
CA ILE A 23 2.14 0.90 0.75
C ILE A 23 2.94 1.28 1.99
N ASP A 24 3.86 2.24 1.86
CA ASP A 24 4.73 2.72 2.93
C ASP A 24 3.97 3.57 3.96
N GLU A 25 4.67 3.99 5.02
CA GLU A 25 4.11 4.80 6.12
C GLU A 25 3.62 6.20 5.71
N ASN A 26 4.04 6.66 4.53
CA ASN A 26 3.64 7.94 3.94
C ASN A 26 2.44 7.79 3.00
N GLY A 27 1.93 6.57 2.80
CA GLY A 27 0.81 6.29 1.90
C GLY A 27 1.21 6.13 0.44
N CYS A 28 2.48 5.84 0.15
CA CYS A 28 3.01 5.68 -1.20
C CYS A 28 3.33 4.22 -1.53
N SER A 29 3.18 3.84 -2.80
CA SER A 29 3.51 2.49 -3.22
C SER A 29 5.01 2.24 -3.15
N VAL A 30 5.39 1.07 -2.60
CA VAL A 30 6.79 0.62 -2.65
C VAL A 30 7.12 -0.12 -3.96
N PHE A 31 6.10 -0.49 -4.76
CA PHE A 31 6.24 -1.17 -6.05
C PHE A 31 5.51 -0.43 -7.19
N PRO A 32 5.83 0.86 -7.47
CA PRO A 32 5.04 1.71 -8.37
C PRO A 32 4.87 1.19 -9.81
N ASN A 33 5.76 0.30 -10.27
CA ASN A 33 5.68 -0.30 -11.61
C ASN A 33 4.61 -1.40 -11.71
N ILE A 34 4.20 -1.99 -10.59
CA ILE A 34 3.25 -3.12 -10.53
C ILE A 34 1.98 -2.70 -9.78
N LEU A 35 2.16 -1.96 -8.69
CA LEU A 35 1.12 -1.37 -7.87
C LEU A 35 1.29 0.15 -7.90
N PRO A 36 0.46 0.93 -8.61
CA PRO A 36 0.57 2.38 -8.62
C PRO A 36 0.18 2.97 -7.26
N ASP A 37 0.47 4.26 -7.07
CA ASP A 37 0.06 4.99 -5.89
C ASP A 37 -1.47 5.04 -5.74
N ILE A 38 -1.93 5.21 -4.50
CA ILE A 38 -3.35 5.27 -4.18
C ILE A 38 -3.99 6.50 -4.80
N SER A 39 -5.04 6.28 -5.58
CA SER A 39 -5.85 7.35 -6.16
C SER A 39 -7.01 7.69 -5.23
N TYR A 40 -7.16 8.98 -4.90
CA TYR A 40 -8.22 9.51 -4.07
C TYR A 40 -9.27 10.18 -4.95
N GLN A 41 -10.45 9.55 -5.06
CA GLN A 41 -11.59 10.06 -5.82
C GLN A 41 -12.43 11.04 -4.98
N GLY A 42 -12.22 11.05 -3.66
CA GLY A 42 -12.82 11.99 -2.71
C GLY A 42 -12.15 11.87 -1.35
N ASP A 43 -12.66 12.61 -0.36
CA ASP A 43 -12.06 12.61 0.99
C ASP A 43 -12.24 11.28 1.74
N LEU A 44 -13.29 10.52 1.39
CA LEU A 44 -13.65 9.24 2.00
C LEU A 44 -13.58 8.07 1.01
N SER A 45 -13.09 8.31 -0.21
CA SER A 45 -12.96 7.28 -1.25
C SER A 45 -11.56 7.29 -1.84
N ALA A 46 -10.87 6.16 -1.69
CA ALA A 46 -9.53 5.94 -2.20
C ALA A 46 -9.38 4.49 -2.63
N GLY A 47 -8.55 4.25 -3.64
CA GLY A 47 -8.29 2.90 -4.10
C GLY A 47 -7.29 2.85 -5.23
N ILE A 48 -6.97 1.62 -5.64
CA ILE A 48 -6.06 1.32 -6.73
C ILE A 48 -6.75 0.29 -7.63
N LYS A 49 -6.62 0.46 -8.94
CA LYS A 49 -7.01 -0.55 -9.92
C LYS A 49 -5.76 -1.15 -10.55
N VAL A 50 -5.56 -2.46 -10.37
CA VAL A 50 -4.40 -3.19 -10.87
C VAL A 50 -4.79 -4.56 -11.41
N HIS A 51 -3.89 -5.11 -12.23
CA HIS A 51 -3.92 -6.51 -12.60
C HIS A 51 -3.40 -7.36 -11.43
N ALA A 52 -3.75 -8.66 -11.44
CA ALA A 52 -3.13 -9.61 -10.53
C ALA A 52 -1.61 -9.63 -10.75
N PHE A 53 -0.85 -9.71 -9.66
CA PHE A 53 0.60 -9.72 -9.65
C PHE A 53 1.12 -10.68 -8.58
N ALA A 54 2.40 -11.03 -8.66
CA ALA A 54 3.11 -11.80 -7.64
C ALA A 54 4.27 -10.95 -7.08
N LEU A 55 4.52 -11.05 -5.77
CA LEU A 55 5.62 -10.37 -5.08
C LEU A 55 6.36 -11.36 -4.20
N ASP A 56 7.45 -11.98 -4.66
CA ASP A 56 8.37 -12.86 -3.89
C ASP A 56 7.73 -13.69 -2.75
N VAL A 57 6.55 -14.24 -3.02
CA VAL A 57 5.78 -15.12 -2.15
C VAL A 57 5.61 -16.43 -2.89
N ASP A 58 5.99 -17.53 -2.25
CA ASP A 58 5.78 -18.88 -2.77
C ASP A 58 4.30 -19.30 -2.72
N THR A 59 3.48 -18.49 -2.05
CA THR A 59 2.05 -18.69 -1.80
C THR A 59 1.24 -17.54 -2.37
N THR A 60 0.01 -17.82 -2.80
CA THR A 60 -0.91 -16.76 -3.25
C THR A 60 -1.24 -15.85 -2.08
N ALA A 61 -0.84 -14.58 -2.14
CA ALA A 61 -1.26 -13.58 -1.17
C ALA A 61 -2.77 -13.36 -1.27
N VAL A 62 -3.49 -13.61 -0.17
CA VAL A 62 -4.96 -13.56 -0.12
C VAL A 62 -5.48 -12.50 0.86
N HIS A 63 -4.62 -11.97 1.73
CA HIS A 63 -5.01 -10.98 2.73
C HIS A 63 -4.32 -9.64 2.50
N PHE A 64 -5.13 -8.59 2.40
CA PHE A 64 -4.69 -7.21 2.33
C PHE A 64 -5.09 -6.51 3.63
N THR A 65 -4.10 -5.99 4.36
CA THR A 65 -4.32 -5.25 5.61
C THR A 65 -3.83 -3.84 5.43
N CYS A 66 -4.71 -2.86 5.61
CA CYS A 66 -4.38 -1.45 5.48
C CYS A 66 -4.72 -0.68 6.75
N ASN A 67 -3.79 0.18 7.17
CA ASN A 67 -4.05 1.19 8.17
C ASN A 67 -4.59 2.46 7.51
N ILE A 68 -5.63 3.02 8.10
CA ILE A 68 -6.26 4.25 7.66
C ILE A 68 -6.27 5.28 8.80
N LYS A 69 -6.04 6.54 8.44
CA LYS A 69 -6.14 7.70 9.33
C LYS A 69 -7.23 8.64 8.82
N MET A 70 -8.10 9.09 9.73
CA MET A 70 -9.02 10.19 9.44
C MET A 70 -8.27 11.51 9.60
N LEU A 71 -8.44 12.40 8.63
CA LEU A 71 -7.81 13.72 8.64
C LEU A 71 -8.90 14.78 8.80
N PHE A 72 -8.58 15.85 9.51
CA PHE A 72 -9.40 17.06 9.43
C PHE A 72 -9.16 17.73 8.08
N LYS A 73 -10.24 18.25 7.50
CA LYS A 73 -10.12 19.02 6.27
C LYS A 73 -9.37 20.30 6.53
N ASP A 74 -8.52 20.65 5.58
CA ASP A 74 -7.82 21.91 5.51
C ASP A 74 -8.24 22.59 4.21
N HIS A 75 -8.82 23.79 4.29
CA HIS A 75 -9.37 24.51 3.13
C HIS A 75 -10.26 23.62 2.22
N GLU A 76 -11.23 22.94 2.83
CA GLU A 76 -12.22 22.04 2.18
C GLU A 76 -11.71 20.70 1.63
N GLN A 77 -10.41 20.41 1.71
CA GLN A 77 -9.84 19.15 1.22
C GLN A 77 -9.03 18.42 2.28
N CYS A 78 -9.02 17.09 2.21
CA CYS A 78 -8.06 16.30 2.97
C CYS A 78 -6.69 16.34 2.29
N GLN A 79 -5.62 16.53 3.08
CA GLN A 79 -4.25 16.39 2.58
C GLN A 79 -4.03 14.97 2.06
N ARG A 80 -3.39 14.85 0.89
CA ARG A 80 -3.11 13.57 0.21
C ARG A 80 -1.60 13.31 0.19
N PRO A 81 -1.17 12.03 0.22
CA PRO A 81 0.23 11.68 0.03
C PRO A 81 0.82 12.31 -1.24
N ARG A 82 2.04 12.83 -1.13
CA ARG A 82 2.82 13.30 -2.28
C ARG A 82 3.92 12.31 -2.57
N CYS A 83 3.59 11.32 -3.38
CA CYS A 83 4.52 10.28 -3.80
C CYS A 83 5.42 10.84 -4.91
N GLY A 84 6.68 11.08 -4.56
CA GLY A 84 7.71 11.41 -5.54
C GLY A 84 8.25 10.14 -6.20
N ASN A 85 9.20 10.30 -7.13
CA ASN A 85 10.11 9.22 -7.52
C ASN A 85 11.05 8.87 -6.36
N GLN A 86 10.50 8.47 -5.21
CA GLN A 86 11.29 8.04 -4.07
C GLN A 86 12.00 6.74 -4.44
N ARG A 87 13.23 6.61 -3.93
CA ARG A 87 14.22 5.62 -4.33
C ARG A 87 13.58 4.24 -4.42
N ARG A 88 13.40 3.81 -5.68
CA ARG A 88 13.08 2.46 -6.12
C ARG A 88 13.79 1.48 -5.19
N PHE A 89 13.04 0.64 -4.47
CA PHE A 89 13.63 -0.53 -3.82
C PHE A 89 14.10 -1.50 -4.92
N SER A 90 15.23 -1.15 -5.56
CA SER A 90 16.08 -2.06 -6.31
C SER A 90 16.87 -2.86 -5.29
N ARG A 91 16.20 -3.76 -4.55
CA ARG A 91 16.90 -4.63 -3.60
C ARG A 91 16.19 -5.97 -3.34
N TYR A 92 15.50 -6.52 -4.35
CA TYR A 92 14.96 -7.88 -4.32
C TYR A 92 15.01 -8.55 -5.71
N LEU A 93 16.09 -8.30 -6.47
CA LEU A 93 16.48 -9.15 -7.60
C LEU A 93 17.97 -9.43 -7.43
N ASN A 94 18.28 -10.46 -6.64
CA ASN A 94 19.55 -11.18 -6.64
C ASN A 94 19.25 -12.64 -6.32
#